data_AF-A0A512B3W6-F1
#
_entry.id   AF-A0A512B3W6-F1
#
_cell.length_a   1.000
_cell.length_b   1.000
_cell.length_c   1.000
_cell.angle_alpha   90.00
_cell.angle_beta   90.00
_cell.angle_gamma   90.00
#
_symmetry.space_group_name_H-M   'P 1'
#
loop_
_entity.id
_entity.type
_entity.pdbx_description
1 polymer ?
#
loop_
_entity_poly.entity_id
_entity_poly.type
_entity_poly.pdbx_seq_one_letter_code
_entity_poly.pdbx_strand_id
1 'polypeptide(L)' 'MKGLFNFSEVATYFFRKKDPNRKANFNLRSMHFINKLSMLMFLVALFIIIFRHVF' A
#
# COMPACT_ATOMS: atom_id res chain seq x y z
N MET A 1 -34.18 5.89 8.76
CA MET A 1 -32.83 6.46 8.50
C MET A 1 -32.10 6.72 9.84
N LYS A 2 -31.63 5.70 10.56
CA LYS A 2 -30.88 5.84 11.83
C LYS A 2 -29.78 4.78 11.97
N GLY A 3 -28.96 4.59 10.93
CA GLY A 3 -27.87 3.60 10.94
C GLY A 3 -26.80 3.77 9.87
N LEU A 4 -26.88 4.82 9.04
CA LEU A 4 -25.90 5.06 7.96
C LEU A 4 -24.65 5.80 8.45
N PHE A 5 -24.70 6.41 9.64
CA PHE A 5 -23.61 7.18 10.24
C PHE A 5 -23.21 6.61 11.61
N ASN A 6 -23.18 5.29 11.74
CA ASN A 6 -22.59 4.65 12.91
C ASN A 6 -21.07 4.76 12.83
N PHE A 7 -20.53 5.92 13.19
CA PHE A 7 -19.08 6.15 13.30
C PHE A 7 -18.40 5.16 14.26
N SER A 8 -19.16 4.59 15.20
CA SER A 8 -18.72 3.51 16.08
C SER A 8 -18.41 2.20 15.33
N GLU A 9 -19.13 1.93 14.24
CA GLU A 9 -19.01 0.70 13.45
C GLU A 9 -17.82 0.78 12.50
N VAL A 10 -17.61 1.94 11.86
CA VAL A 10 -16.38 2.21 11.10
C VAL A 10 -15.15 2.28 12.01
N ALA A 11 -15.23 2.91 13.18
CA ALA A 11 -14.13 2.89 14.15
C ALA A 11 -13.78 1.44 14.54
N THR A 12 -14.77 0.62 14.91
CA THR A 12 -14.56 -0.80 15.23
C THR A 12 -13.99 -1.59 14.04
N TYR A 13 -14.38 -1.25 12.81
CA TYR A 13 -13.85 -1.89 11.60
C TYR A 13 -12.36 -1.57 11.37
N PHE A 14 -11.94 -0.33 11.59
CA PHE A 14 -10.52 0.07 11.49
C PHE A 14 -9.67 -0.46 12.64
N PHE A 15 -10.23 -0.58 13.85
CA PHE A 15 -9.56 -1.15 15.02
C PHE A 15 -9.75 -2.68 15.16
N ARG A 16 -10.39 -3.33 14.18
CA ARG A 16 -10.57 -4.78 14.18
C ARG A 16 -9.20 -5.45 14.16
N LYS A 17 -8.90 -6.12 15.27
CA LYS A 17 -7.64 -6.84 15.51
C LYS A 17 -7.32 -7.70 14.29
N LYS A 18 -6.09 -7.56 13.77
CA LYS A 18 -5.63 -8.32 12.60
C LYS A 18 -5.73 -9.80 12.92
N ASP A 19 -6.54 -10.51 12.15
CA ASP A 19 -6.85 -11.92 12.37
C ASP A 19 -5.54 -12.74 12.39
N PRO A 20 -5.18 -13.36 13.54
CA PRO A 20 -3.89 -14.02 13.72
C PRO A 20 -3.75 -15.28 12.85
N ASN A 21 -4.85 -15.78 12.29
CA ASN A 21 -4.86 -16.95 11.42
C ASN A 21 -4.56 -16.62 9.94
N ARG A 22 -4.37 -15.34 9.58
CA ARG A 22 -3.84 -14.99 8.25
C ARG A 22 -2.39 -15.46 8.17
N LYS A 23 -2.16 -16.56 7.46
CA LYS A 23 -0.82 -17.01 7.08
C LYS A 23 -0.07 -15.80 6.51
N ALA A 24 0.98 -15.38 7.22
CA ALA A 24 1.90 -14.36 6.72
C ALA A 24 2.66 -14.98 5.55
N ASN A 25 2.01 -15.01 4.38
CA ASN A 25 2.59 -15.52 3.16
C ASN A 25 3.72 -14.56 2.80
N PHE A 26 4.92 -14.89 3.25
CA PHE A 26 6.16 -14.16 2.96
C PHE A 26 6.26 -13.89 1.45
N ASN A 27 5.83 -14.85 0.63
CA ASN A 27 5.67 -14.72 -0.83
C ASN A 27 4.86 -13.50 -1.28
N LEU A 28 3.70 -13.21 -0.66
CA LEU A 28 2.89 -12.03 -1.01
C LEU A 28 3.56 -10.72 -0.57
N ARG A 29 4.22 -10.73 0.59
CA ARG A 29 4.97 -9.56 1.08
C ARG A 29 6.17 -9.26 0.17
N SER A 30 6.89 -10.30 -0.26
CA SER A 30 8.02 -10.20 -1.18
C SER A 30 7.57 -9.77 -2.57
N MET A 31 6.47 -10.31 -3.09
CA MET A 31 5.90 -9.89 -4.37
C MET A 31 5.56 -8.39 -4.37
N HIS A 32 4.95 -7.90 -3.28
CA HIS A 32 4.63 -6.47 -3.17
C HIS A 32 5.86 -5.59 -2.96
N PHE A 33 6.88 -6.10 -2.25
CA PHE A 33 8.16 -5.42 -2.07
C PHE A 33 8.91 -5.25 -3.40
N ILE A 34 9.02 -6.33 -4.19
CA ILE A 34 9.64 -6.32 -5.52
C ILE A 34 8.91 -5.35 -6.45
N ASN A 35 7.56 -5.38 -6.44
CA ASN A 35 6.76 -4.45 -7.24
C ASN A 35 6.99 -2.98 -6.84
N LYS A 36 7.09 -2.70 -5.53
CA LYS A 36 7.37 -1.36 -5.02
C LYS A 36 8.78 -0.89 -5.39
N LEU A 37 9.76 -1.79 -5.33
CA LEU A 37 11.15 -1.51 -5.70
C LEU A 37 11.28 -1.20 -7.20
N SER A 38 10.57 -1.96 -8.05
CA SER A 38 10.55 -1.74 -9.50
C SER A 38 10.02 -0.34 -9.85
N MET A 39 8.89 0.07 -9.27
CA MET A 39 8.37 1.43 -9.47
C MET A 39 9.36 2.50 -9.03
N LEU A 40 10.05 2.32 -7.89
CA LEU A 40 11.03 3.27 -7.40
C LEU A 40 12.20 3.44 -8.39
N MET A 41 12.76 2.33 -8.90
CA MET A 41 13.84 2.37 -9.89
C MET A 41 13.39 3.04 -11.19
N PHE A 42 12.16 2.77 -11.64
CA PHE A 42 11.58 3.41 -12.81
C PHE A 42 11.46 4.93 -12.63
N LEU A 43 10.93 5.39 -11.49
CA LEU A 43 10.81 6.80 -11.16
C LEU A 43 12.17 7.49 -11.13
N VAL A 44 13.19 6.88 -10.52
CA VAL A 44 14.56 7.41 -10.50
C VAL A 44 15.11 7.57 -11.91
N ALA A 45 14.98 6.54 -12.75
CA ALA A 45 15.43 6.61 -14.14
C ALA A 45 14.69 7.71 -14.93
N LEU A 46 13.37 7.81 -14.75
CA LEU A 46 12.54 8.85 -15.37
C LEU A 46 13.00 10.24 -14.95
N PHE A 47 13.27 10.47 -13.66
CA PHE A 47 13.81 11.73 -13.16
C PHE A 47 15.16 12.06 -13.82
N ILE A 48 16.08 11.10 -13.90
CA ILE A 48 17.40 11.32 -14.53
C ILE A 48 17.23 11.71 -16.01
N ILE A 49 16.35 11.04 -16.74
CA ILE A 49 16.09 11.35 -18.15
C ILE A 49 15.52 12.76 -18.30
N ILE A 50 14.52 13.12 -17.48
CA ILE A 50 13.92 14.46 -17.52
C ILE A 50 14.94 15.53 -17.17
N PHE A 51 15.71 15.33 -16.09
CA PHE A 51 16.73 16.28 -15.67
C PHE A 51 17.79 16.48 -16.75
N ARG A 52 18.28 15.40 -17.40
CA ARG A 52 19.26 15.50 -18.48
C ARG A 52 18.68 16.04 -19.80
N HIS A 53 17.37 16.01 -19.99
CA HIS A 53 16.77 16.57 -21.19
C HIS A 53 16.40 18.05 -21.03
N VAL A 54 16.13 18.48 -19.79
CA VAL A 54 15.77 19.87 -19.47
C VAL A 54 16.99 20.75 -19.16
N PHE A 55 18.04 20.19 -18.55
CA PHE A 55 19.35 20.82 -18.33
C PHE A 55 20.38 20.28 -19.32
#